data_AF-A0ABD4T6L2-F1
#
_entry.id   AF-A0ABD4T6L2-F1
#
_cell.length_a   1.000
_cell.length_b   1.000
_cell.length_c   1.000
_cell.angle_alpha   90.00
_cell.angle_beta   90.00
_cell.angle_gamma   90.00
#
_symmetry.space_group_name_H-M   'P 1'
#
loop_
_entity.id
_entity.type
_entity.pdbx_description
1 polymer ?
#
loop_
_entity_poly.entity_id
_entity_poly.type
_entity_poly.pdbx_seq_one_letter_code
_entity_poly.pdbx_strand_id
1 'polypeptide(L)'
;MKQTREPSILLIQGVSLPELLVGLVLAGFVLSLSAMTLINLGSVSTSSRTQSERRVHLNRALDYISNDVREARAVQLTKPSSWVDPSGYEAVFFLDKPYKVLDSSDEDPANDKDNVVGYYVKTPSVSEGWRTDKVIYRVYHNGSQYVVSPLVDGITNAVPPSCTGGGTVAGNAGLRVNLESAATQIQICLQGKTTADKLPYVVSSRVSVRNF
;
A
#
# COMPACT_ATOMS: atom_id res chain seq x y z
N MET A 1 21.64 -69.65 -45.35
CA MET A 1 20.42 -68.89 -45.72
C MET A 1 20.61 -67.45 -45.27
N LYS A 2 20.70 -66.51 -46.21
CA LYS A 2 21.04 -65.10 -45.96
C LYS A 2 19.74 -64.29 -46.15
N GLN A 3 19.22 -63.70 -45.08
CA GLN A 3 17.99 -62.91 -45.09
C GLN A 3 18.35 -61.43 -45.27
N THR A 4 18.24 -60.94 -46.49
CA THR A 4 18.36 -59.52 -46.85
C THR A 4 17.06 -58.80 -46.49
N ARG A 5 17.14 -57.86 -45.54
CA ARG A 5 16.06 -56.89 -45.26
C ARG A 5 16.03 -55.84 -46.37
N GLU A 6 14.89 -55.71 -47.04
CA GLU A 6 14.61 -54.58 -47.90
C GLU A 6 14.37 -53.31 -47.07
N PRO A 7 14.89 -52.15 -47.48
CA PRO A 7 14.54 -50.87 -46.88
C PRO A 7 13.18 -50.41 -47.41
N SER A 8 12.20 -50.25 -46.53
CA SER A 8 10.95 -49.58 -46.84
C SER A 8 11.25 -48.10 -47.13
N ILE A 9 11.32 -47.76 -48.42
CA ILE A 9 11.41 -46.39 -48.90
C ILE A 9 10.07 -45.70 -48.55
N LEU A 10 10.13 -44.78 -47.60
CA LEU A 10 9.06 -43.81 -47.32
C LEU A 10 8.85 -42.97 -48.58
N LEU A 11 7.83 -43.31 -49.36
CA LEU A 11 7.33 -42.53 -50.49
C LEU A 11 6.84 -41.18 -49.96
N ILE A 12 7.66 -40.14 -50.08
CA ILE A 12 7.25 -38.76 -49.88
C ILE A 12 6.37 -38.41 -51.08
N GLN A 13 5.04 -38.54 -50.93
CA GLN A 13 4.09 -37.97 -51.88
C GLN A 13 4.35 -36.46 -51.96
N GLY A 14 4.67 -35.97 -53.15
CA GLY A 14 4.98 -34.55 -53.37
C GLY A 14 3.79 -33.70 -52.98
N VAL A 15 3.97 -32.82 -51.99
CA VAL A 15 2.97 -31.86 -51.55
C VAL A 15 2.58 -30.98 -52.73
N SER A 16 1.29 -30.94 -53.07
CA SER A 16 0.81 -30.06 -54.12
C SER A 16 0.87 -28.60 -53.64
N LEU A 17 1.22 -27.68 -54.53
CA LEU A 17 1.32 -26.24 -54.23
C LEU A 17 0.08 -25.65 -53.49
N PRO A 18 -1.18 -26.03 -53.82
CA PRO A 18 -2.34 -25.58 -53.05
C PRO A 18 -2.45 -26.17 -51.64
N GLU A 19 -1.98 -27.40 -51.37
CA GLU A 19 -1.96 -27.96 -50.01
C GLU A 19 -0.98 -27.21 -49.11
N LEU A 20 0.17 -26.81 -49.66
CA LEU A 20 1.15 -25.98 -48.94
C LEU A 20 0.58 -24.60 -48.60
N LEU A 21 -0.19 -24.00 -49.52
CA LEU A 21 -0.86 -22.72 -49.30
C LEU A 21 -1.89 -22.80 -48.17
N VAL A 22 -2.74 -23.84 -48.18
CA VAL A 22 -3.75 -24.06 -47.13
C VAL A 22 -3.09 -24.30 -45.77
N GLY A 23 -2.02 -25.11 -45.74
CA GLY A 23 -1.25 -25.34 -44.52
C GLY A 23 -0.67 -24.04 -43.92
N LEU A 24 -0.17 -23.14 -44.77
CA LEU A 24 0.40 -21.87 -44.34
C LEU A 24 -0.66 -20.90 -43.79
N VAL A 25 -1.85 -20.86 -44.41
CA VAL A 25 -2.98 -20.06 -43.93
C VAL A 25 -3.49 -20.58 -42.58
N LEU A 26 -3.65 -21.90 -42.43
CA LEU A 26 -4.10 -22.51 -41.18
C LEU A 26 -3.06 -22.31 -40.06
N ALA A 27 -1.78 -22.49 -40.35
CA ALA A 27 -0.70 -22.24 -39.39
C ALA A 27 -0.66 -20.75 -38.98
N GLY A 28 -0.82 -19.83 -39.92
CA GLY A 28 -0.90 -18.39 -39.64
C GLY A 28 -2.06 -18.03 -38.72
N PHE A 29 -3.21 -18.68 -38.89
CA PHE A 29 -4.39 -18.48 -38.05
C PHE A 29 -4.14 -18.95 -36.60
N VAL A 30 -3.56 -20.16 -36.44
CA VAL A 30 -3.24 -20.72 -35.11
C VAL A 30 -2.18 -19.90 -34.38
N LEU A 31 -1.14 -19.42 -35.08
CA LEU A 31 -0.11 -18.57 -34.50
C LEU A 31 -0.68 -17.22 -34.06
N SER A 32 -1.58 -16.63 -34.84
CA SER A 32 -2.23 -15.35 -34.51
C SER A 32 -3.10 -15.46 -33.26
N LEU A 33 -3.90 -16.53 -33.14
CA LEU A 33 -4.69 -16.80 -31.94
C LEU A 33 -3.80 -17.00 -30.70
N SER A 34 -2.70 -17.74 -30.85
CA SER A 34 -1.75 -17.99 -29.76
C SER A 34 -1.08 -16.69 -29.29
N ALA A 35 -0.69 -15.81 -30.21
CA ALA A 35 -0.10 -14.51 -29.89
C ALA A 35 -1.06 -13.60 -29.08
N MET A 36 -2.35 -13.57 -29.44
CA MET A 36 -3.36 -12.82 -28.68
C MET A 36 -3.54 -13.34 -27.25
N THR A 37 -3.50 -14.67 -27.05
CA THR A 37 -3.61 -15.24 -25.69
C THR A 37 -2.42 -14.87 -24.80
N LEU A 38 -1.20 -14.84 -25.33
CA LEU A 38 -0.02 -14.42 -24.56
C LEU A 38 -0.08 -12.95 -24.14
N ILE A 39 -0.52 -12.06 -25.04
CA ILE A 39 -0.61 -10.63 -24.74
C ILE A 39 -1.64 -10.36 -23.63
N ASN A 40 -2.76 -11.08 -23.66
CA ASN A 40 -3.79 -10.99 -22.62
C ASN A 40 -3.32 -11.55 -21.27
N LEU A 41 -2.50 -12.61 -21.26
CA LEU A 41 -1.95 -13.15 -20.03
C LEU A 41 -0.90 -12.20 -19.39
N GLY A 42 -0.11 -11.53 -20.24
CA GLY A 42 0.88 -10.54 -19.81
C GLY A 42 0.24 -9.36 -19.08
N SER A 43 -0.85 -8.80 -19.61
CA SER A 43 -1.52 -7.63 -19.00
C SER A 43 -2.23 -7.94 -17.68
N VAL A 44 -2.74 -9.16 -17.51
CA VAL A 44 -3.34 -9.61 -16.24
C VAL A 44 -2.28 -9.75 -15.14
N SER A 45 -1.08 -10.24 -15.50
CA SER A 45 0.01 -10.44 -14.55
C SER A 45 0.54 -9.14 -13.93
N THR A 46 0.62 -8.06 -14.71
CA THR A 46 1.13 -6.76 -14.23
C THR A 46 0.14 -6.11 -13.25
N SER A 47 -1.15 -6.17 -13.56
CA SER A 47 -2.20 -5.64 -12.68
C SER A 47 -2.26 -6.36 -11.33
N SER A 48 -2.18 -7.70 -11.36
CA SER A 48 -2.13 -8.51 -10.14
C SER A 48 -0.90 -8.20 -9.30
N ARG A 49 0.27 -7.98 -9.93
CA ARG A 49 1.50 -7.65 -9.22
C ARG A 49 1.41 -6.28 -8.54
N THR A 50 0.95 -5.25 -9.26
CA THR A 50 0.76 -3.91 -8.68
C THR A 50 -0.26 -3.92 -7.55
N GLN A 51 -1.33 -4.71 -7.66
CA GLN A 51 -2.31 -4.87 -6.59
C GLN A 51 -1.68 -5.53 -5.35
N SER A 52 -0.91 -6.60 -5.54
CA SER A 52 -0.20 -7.28 -4.44
C SER A 52 0.79 -6.34 -3.75
N GLU A 53 1.59 -5.61 -4.52
CA GLU A 53 2.54 -4.61 -3.99
C GLU A 53 1.81 -3.56 -3.14
N ARG A 54 0.69 -3.01 -3.64
CA ARG A 54 -0.12 -2.03 -2.87
C ARG A 54 -0.66 -2.60 -1.56
N ARG A 55 -1.16 -3.83 -1.56
CA ARG A 55 -1.63 -4.50 -0.34
C ARG A 55 -0.49 -4.66 0.67
N VAL A 56 0.70 -5.02 0.21
CA VAL A 56 1.89 -5.11 1.08
C VAL A 56 2.25 -3.76 1.68
N HIS A 57 2.27 -2.68 0.88
CA HIS A 57 2.57 -1.34 1.38
C HIS A 57 1.54 -0.83 2.39
N LEU A 58 0.24 -1.06 2.16
CA LEU A 58 -0.82 -0.68 3.09
C LEU A 58 -0.74 -1.46 4.41
N ASN A 59 -0.49 -2.76 4.36
CA ASN A 59 -0.30 -3.57 5.57
C ASN A 59 0.96 -3.12 6.34
N ARG A 60 2.08 -2.88 5.64
CA ARG A 60 3.31 -2.36 6.27
C ARG A 60 3.09 -1.00 6.94
N ALA A 61 2.33 -0.11 6.31
CA ALA A 61 1.98 1.18 6.91
C ALA A 61 1.10 1.01 8.14
N LEU A 62 0.08 0.13 8.08
CA LEU A 62 -0.76 -0.19 9.23
C LEU A 62 0.05 -0.77 10.39
N ASP A 63 1.00 -1.67 10.10
CA ASP A 63 1.89 -2.26 11.11
C ASP A 63 2.78 -1.20 11.75
N TYR A 64 3.34 -0.29 10.95
CA TYR A 64 4.17 0.80 11.45
C TYR A 64 3.38 1.76 12.35
N ILE A 65 2.18 2.18 11.92
CA ILE A 65 1.28 3.00 12.75
C ILE A 65 0.89 2.25 14.02
N SER A 66 0.55 0.96 13.91
CA SER A 66 0.18 0.13 15.05
C SER A 66 1.32 0.00 16.05
N ASN A 67 2.55 -0.17 15.58
CA ASN A 67 3.72 -0.21 16.45
C ASN A 67 3.94 1.13 17.16
N ASP A 68 3.80 2.24 16.44
CA ASP A 68 3.89 3.58 17.03
C ASP A 68 2.84 3.82 18.12
N VAL A 69 1.61 3.34 17.92
CA VAL A 69 0.56 3.37 18.95
C VAL A 69 0.93 2.50 20.15
N ARG A 70 1.47 1.30 19.95
CA ARG A 70 1.90 0.42 21.06
C ARG A 70 3.02 1.04 21.88
N GLU A 71 3.86 1.84 21.24
CA GLU A 71 4.92 2.59 21.93
C GLU A 71 4.38 3.86 22.61
N ALA A 72 3.24 4.38 22.19
CA ALA A 72 2.66 5.60 22.74
C ALA A 72 2.13 5.39 24.17
N ARG A 73 2.22 6.47 24.95
CA ARG A 73 1.58 6.62 26.25
C ARG A 73 0.12 7.02 26.11
N ALA A 74 -0.20 7.88 25.15
CA ALA A 74 -1.55 8.33 24.89
C ALA A 74 -1.77 8.64 23.40
N VAL A 75 -3.04 8.52 22.99
CA VAL A 75 -3.52 8.94 21.67
C VAL A 75 -4.39 10.17 21.86
N GLN A 76 -4.14 11.21 21.07
CA GLN A 76 -4.91 12.45 21.07
C GLN A 76 -5.48 12.71 19.67
N LEU A 77 -6.76 13.06 19.59
CA LEU A 77 -7.38 13.45 18.32
C LEU A 77 -7.28 14.95 18.06
N THR A 78 -6.99 15.71 19.11
CA THR A 78 -6.74 17.15 19.05
C THR A 78 -5.25 17.42 19.09
N LYS A 79 -4.85 18.46 18.36
CA LYS A 79 -3.46 18.90 18.34
C LYS A 79 -2.99 19.37 19.73
N PRO A 80 -1.80 18.93 20.20
CA PRO A 80 -1.19 19.49 21.40
C PRO A 80 -0.87 20.98 21.25
N SER A 81 -0.95 21.77 22.33
CA SER A 81 -0.73 23.22 22.29
C SER A 81 0.66 23.63 21.80
N SER A 82 1.66 22.77 22.00
CA SER A 82 3.05 22.99 21.60
C SER A 82 3.33 22.63 20.13
N TRP A 83 2.39 21.96 19.45
CA TRP A 83 2.57 21.39 18.13
C TRP A 83 2.17 22.37 17.01
N VAL A 84 3.00 22.43 15.97
CA VAL A 84 2.77 23.25 14.78
C VAL A 84 2.50 22.34 13.59
N ASP A 85 1.31 22.45 12.99
CA ASP A 85 0.96 21.66 11.82
C ASP A 85 1.74 22.12 10.59
N PRO A 86 2.28 21.18 9.79
CA PRO A 86 2.83 21.53 8.50
C PRO A 86 1.71 22.01 7.55
N SER A 87 2.02 23.00 6.71
CA SER A 87 1.03 23.62 5.83
C SER A 87 0.53 22.67 4.75
N GLY A 88 -0.79 22.67 4.52
CA GLY A 88 -1.44 21.82 3.51
C GLY A 88 -1.56 20.35 3.89
N TYR A 89 -1.31 19.99 5.15
CA TYR A 89 -1.55 18.66 5.70
C TYR A 89 -2.84 18.65 6.52
N GLU A 90 -3.60 17.57 6.39
CA GLU A 90 -4.79 17.33 7.18
C GLU A 90 -4.45 16.40 8.35
N ALA A 91 -4.52 16.92 9.57
CA ALA A 91 -4.23 16.15 10.77
C ALA A 91 -5.30 15.08 11.00
N VAL A 92 -4.87 13.86 11.35
CA VAL A 92 -5.77 12.77 11.71
C VAL A 92 -5.73 12.54 13.22
N PHE A 93 -4.56 12.27 13.77
CA PHE A 93 -4.36 12.05 15.20
C PHE A 93 -2.90 12.26 15.58
N PHE A 94 -2.67 12.36 16.87
CA PHE A 94 -1.38 12.58 17.50
C PHE A 94 -1.11 11.48 18.53
N LEU A 95 0.15 11.11 18.66
CA LEU A 95 0.62 10.17 19.66
C LEU A 95 1.58 10.89 20.59
N ASP A 96 1.33 10.76 21.88
CA ASP A 96 2.30 11.10 22.92
C ASP A 96 3.15 9.85 23.18
N LYS A 97 4.43 9.89 22.82
CA LYS A 97 5.38 8.81 23.03
C LYS A 97 6.24 9.08 24.26
N PRO A 98 6.60 8.04 25.04
CA PRO A 98 7.58 8.19 26.11
C PRO A 98 8.91 8.67 25.50
N TYR A 99 9.53 9.64 26.16
CA TYR A 99 10.85 10.14 25.81
C TYR A 99 11.83 8.97 25.69
N LYS A 100 12.36 8.73 24.49
CA LYS A 100 13.46 7.79 24.32
C LYS A 100 14.73 8.56 24.65
N VAL A 101 15.32 8.30 25.82
CA VAL A 101 16.69 8.69 26.16
C VAL A 101 17.61 7.92 25.19
N LEU A 102 17.78 8.44 23.97
CA LEU A 102 18.75 7.92 23.02
C LEU A 102 20.01 8.77 23.18
N ASP A 103 20.78 8.47 24.21
CA ASP A 103 22.21 8.79 24.35
C ASP A 103 22.65 10.27 24.14
N SER A 104 21.72 11.23 24.11
CA SER A 104 22.03 12.65 24.11
C SER A 104 22.02 13.12 25.55
N SER A 105 23.18 13.54 26.04
CA SER A 105 23.44 14.15 27.34
C SER A 105 22.69 15.47 27.62
N ASP A 106 21.69 15.82 26.82
CA ASP A 106 20.85 16.99 27.02
C ASP A 106 19.60 16.59 27.80
N GLU A 107 19.77 16.57 29.12
CA GLU A 107 18.74 16.35 30.14
C GLU A 107 17.79 17.55 30.24
N ASP A 108 17.01 17.84 29.19
CA ASP A 108 15.86 18.74 29.35
C ASP A 108 14.52 18.00 29.14
N PRO A 109 13.95 17.41 30.21
CA PRO A 109 12.63 16.79 30.17
C PRO A 109 11.49 17.81 29.89
N ALA A 110 11.77 19.11 29.80
CA ALA A 110 10.75 20.14 29.58
C ALA A 110 10.38 20.38 28.10
N ASN A 111 11.16 19.86 27.13
CA ASN A 111 10.82 19.99 25.71
C ASN A 111 9.84 18.90 25.25
N ASP A 112 8.60 19.02 25.73
CA ASP A 112 7.43 18.16 25.42
C ASP A 112 7.17 17.96 23.90
N LYS A 113 7.73 18.83 23.05
CA LYS A 113 7.60 18.77 21.59
C LYS A 113 8.28 17.55 20.96
N ASP A 114 9.33 17.02 21.57
CA ASP A 114 10.09 15.88 21.04
C ASP A 114 9.38 14.53 21.21
N ASN A 115 8.34 14.50 22.04
CA ASN A 115 7.60 13.29 22.39
C ASN A 115 6.36 13.08 21.52
N VAL A 116 5.97 14.08 20.73
CA VAL A 116 4.74 14.03 19.94
C VAL A 116 5.02 13.53 18.52
N VAL A 117 4.17 12.62 18.05
CA VAL A 117 4.14 12.16 16.66
C VAL A 117 2.74 12.43 16.08
N GLY A 118 2.67 13.26 15.05
CA GLY A 118 1.43 13.54 14.33
C GLY A 118 1.29 12.70 13.06
N TYR A 119 0.09 12.20 12.80
CA TYR A 119 -0.27 11.52 11.56
C TYR A 119 -1.17 12.40 10.71
N TYR A 120 -0.81 12.50 9.44
CA TYR A 120 -1.42 13.42 8.50
C TYR A 120 -1.76 12.74 7.19
N VAL A 121 -2.74 13.30 6.50
CA VAL A 121 -3.03 12.98 5.10
C VAL A 121 -2.84 14.24 4.27
N LYS A 122 -2.20 14.10 3.10
CA LYS A 122 -2.03 15.22 2.17
C LYS A 122 -2.17 14.73 0.73
N THR A 123 -2.69 15.60 -0.13
CA THR A 123 -2.60 15.41 -1.59
C THR A 123 -1.19 15.78 -2.03
N PRO A 124 -0.40 14.83 -2.54
CA PRO A 124 0.97 15.11 -2.97
C PRO A 124 0.96 16.09 -4.16
N SER A 125 1.99 16.93 -4.24
CA SER A 125 2.20 17.73 -5.44
C SER A 125 2.66 16.83 -6.60
N VAL A 126 2.33 17.20 -7.84
CA VAL A 126 2.71 16.42 -9.04
C VAL A 126 4.23 16.20 -9.19
N SER A 127 5.04 17.07 -8.60
CA SER A 127 6.51 17.00 -8.58
C SER A 127 7.08 15.95 -7.61
N GLU A 128 6.28 15.45 -6.66
CA GLU A 128 6.77 14.50 -5.65
C GLU A 128 6.81 13.04 -6.17
N GLY A 129 6.33 12.77 -7.39
CA GLY A 129 6.41 11.44 -8.02
C GLY A 129 5.46 10.40 -7.42
N TRP A 130 4.60 10.77 -6.47
CA TRP A 130 3.57 9.91 -5.91
C TRP A 130 2.49 9.60 -6.94
N ARG A 131 2.04 8.35 -6.97
CA ARG A 131 1.21 7.84 -8.08
C ARG A 131 -0.28 8.11 -7.89
N THR A 132 -0.68 8.86 -6.86
CA THR A 132 -2.02 8.77 -6.26
C THR A 132 -2.49 10.05 -5.58
N ASP A 133 -3.80 10.14 -5.34
CA ASP A 133 -4.48 11.36 -4.86
C ASP A 133 -4.13 11.77 -3.41
N LYS A 134 -3.76 10.81 -2.55
CA LYS A 134 -3.44 11.04 -1.13
C LYS A 134 -2.32 10.13 -0.64
N VAL A 135 -1.50 10.68 0.26
CA VAL A 135 -0.39 10.02 0.93
C VAL A 135 -0.54 10.22 2.44
N ILE A 136 -0.25 9.19 3.23
CA ILE A 136 -0.12 9.31 4.69
C ILE A 136 1.29 9.75 5.02
N TYR A 137 1.39 10.76 5.88
CA TYR A 137 2.65 11.23 6.43
C TYR A 137 2.66 11.04 7.95
N ARG A 138 3.81 10.65 8.45
CA ARG A 138 4.18 10.74 9.85
C ARG A 138 5.05 11.96 10.04
N VAL A 139 4.73 12.77 11.03
CA VAL A 139 5.48 13.98 11.38
C VAL A 139 5.90 13.86 12.83
N TYR A 140 7.17 14.12 13.09
CA TYR A 140 7.75 14.06 14.44
C TYR A 140 8.83 15.14 14.56
N HIS A 141 9.14 15.56 15.78
CA HIS A 141 10.22 16.49 16.04
C HIS A 141 11.51 15.72 16.38
N ASN A 142 12.66 16.24 15.96
CA ASN A 142 13.97 15.66 16.26
C ASN A 142 14.90 16.70 16.91
N GLY A 143 14.42 17.32 18.00
CA GLY A 143 15.13 18.35 18.76
C GLY A 143 15.16 19.75 18.13
N SER A 144 15.39 19.86 16.82
CA SER A 144 15.55 21.18 16.15
C SER A 144 14.54 21.46 15.03
N GLN A 145 13.95 20.42 14.45
CA GLN A 145 13.09 20.53 13.28
C GLN A 145 12.00 19.46 13.25
N TYR A 146 10.89 19.78 12.58
CA TYR A 146 9.89 18.80 12.19
C TYR A 146 10.37 17.98 11.00
N VAL A 147 10.38 16.66 11.17
CA VAL A 147 10.68 15.69 10.12
C VAL A 147 9.37 15.13 9.58
N VAL A 148 9.17 15.24 8.27
CA VAL A 148 8.00 14.71 7.57
C VAL A 148 8.40 13.45 6.81
N SER A 149 7.80 12.31 7.17
CA SER A 149 8.09 11.00 6.60
C SER A 149 6.85 10.41 5.91
N PRO A 150 6.84 10.24 4.58
CA PRO A 150 5.74 9.58 3.88
C PRO A 150 5.75 8.08 4.19
N LEU A 151 4.58 7.51 4.46
CA LEU A 151 4.44 6.09 4.82
C LEU A 151 3.91 5.27 3.65
N VAL A 152 2.80 5.73 3.05
CA VAL A 152 2.10 4.99 2.00
C VAL A 152 1.28 5.93 1.15
N ASP A 153 1.27 5.64 -0.15
CA ASP A 153 0.44 6.31 -1.14
C ASP A 153 -0.78 5.44 -1.50
N GLY A 154 -1.64 5.95 -2.38
CA GLY A 154 -2.77 5.19 -2.90
C GLY A 154 -3.99 5.22 -2.02
N ILE A 155 -4.09 6.20 -1.12
CA ILE A 155 -5.25 6.33 -0.25
C ILE A 155 -6.37 7.05 -1.00
N THR A 156 -7.60 6.58 -0.83
CA THR A 156 -8.77 7.12 -1.55
C THR A 156 -9.64 7.99 -0.66
N ASN A 157 -10.19 9.07 -1.24
CA ASN A 157 -11.17 9.95 -0.59
C ASN A 157 -12.62 9.49 -0.79
N ALA A 158 -12.86 8.39 -1.51
CA ALA A 158 -14.20 8.08 -2.01
C ALA A 158 -15.18 7.72 -0.88
N VAL A 159 -14.72 7.00 0.15
CA VAL A 159 -15.51 6.63 1.34
C VAL A 159 -14.53 6.49 2.51
N PRO A 160 -14.77 7.11 3.68
CA PRO A 160 -13.97 6.84 4.87
C PRO A 160 -14.10 5.34 5.23
N PRO A 161 -13.01 4.63 5.55
CA PRO A 161 -13.10 3.22 5.89
C PRO A 161 -14.10 3.00 7.04
N SER A 162 -14.90 1.94 6.94
CA SER A 162 -15.85 1.57 8.01
C SER A 162 -15.09 0.91 9.16
N CYS A 163 -14.52 1.73 10.03
CA CYS A 163 -14.13 1.28 11.36
C CYS A 163 -15.40 0.94 12.15
N THR A 164 -15.50 -0.31 12.62
CA THR A 164 -16.64 -0.82 13.40
C THR A 164 -16.53 -0.50 14.89
N GLY A 165 -15.42 0.09 15.32
CA GLY A 165 -15.15 0.50 16.68
C GLY A 165 -16.06 1.61 17.17
N GLY A 166 -16.39 1.60 18.46
CA GLY A 166 -17.08 2.70 19.11
C GLY A 166 -16.15 3.90 19.37
N GLY A 167 -16.71 5.00 19.86
CA GLY A 167 -15.95 6.14 20.38
C GLY A 167 -15.74 7.30 19.40
N THR A 168 -14.73 8.13 19.68
CA THR A 168 -14.51 9.38 18.94
C THR A 168 -13.74 9.10 17.65
N VAL A 169 -14.24 9.62 16.54
CA VAL A 169 -13.71 9.36 15.20
C VAL A 169 -12.86 10.54 14.73
N ALA A 170 -11.72 10.26 14.10
CA ALA A 170 -10.94 11.23 13.34
C ALA A 170 -10.51 10.67 11.98
N GLY A 171 -10.23 11.58 11.04
CA GLY A 171 -9.86 11.26 9.66
C GLY A 171 -11.06 11.11 8.71
N ASN A 172 -10.82 11.44 7.44
CA ASN A 172 -11.84 11.45 6.37
C ASN A 172 -11.29 10.98 5.01
N ALA A 173 -9.98 11.01 4.81
CA ALA A 173 -9.31 10.79 3.53
C ALA A 173 -8.61 9.42 3.50
N GLY A 174 -9.39 8.34 3.62
CA GLY A 174 -8.95 6.95 3.54
C GLY A 174 -8.03 6.44 4.66
N LEU A 175 -7.61 7.30 5.59
CA LEU A 175 -7.18 6.93 6.93
C LEU A 175 -8.27 7.39 7.91
N ARG A 176 -8.77 6.45 8.70
CA ARG A 176 -9.74 6.71 9.77
C ARG A 176 -9.26 6.06 11.05
N VAL A 177 -9.56 6.72 12.15
CA VAL A 177 -9.19 6.30 13.48
C VAL A 177 -10.38 6.43 14.40
N ASN A 178 -10.70 5.36 15.14
CA ASN A 178 -11.70 5.37 16.19
C ASN A 178 -11.00 5.19 17.54
N LEU A 179 -11.14 6.18 18.41
CA LEU A 179 -10.60 6.13 19.77
C LEU A 179 -11.62 5.48 20.70
N GLU A 180 -11.30 4.27 21.14
CA GLU A 180 -12.11 3.43 22.02
C GLU A 180 -11.65 3.57 23.48
N SER A 181 -12.58 3.52 24.43
CA SER A 181 -12.30 3.41 25.88
C SER A 181 -11.25 4.41 26.42
N ALA A 182 -11.66 5.65 26.64
CA ALA A 182 -10.88 6.69 27.34
C ALA A 182 -9.43 6.87 26.84
N ALA A 183 -9.23 6.82 25.52
CA ALA A 183 -7.94 7.01 24.86
C ALA A 183 -6.89 5.90 25.04
N THR A 184 -7.29 4.73 25.54
CA THR A 184 -6.36 3.60 25.75
C THR A 184 -6.37 2.59 24.62
N GLN A 185 -7.45 2.55 23.84
CA GLN A 185 -7.61 1.64 22.70
C GLN A 185 -7.94 2.45 21.45
N ILE A 186 -7.39 2.03 20.32
CA ILE A 186 -7.58 2.70 19.05
C ILE A 186 -7.80 1.66 17.97
N GLN A 187 -8.79 1.87 17.11
CA GLN A 187 -8.93 1.15 15.87
C GLN A 187 -8.48 2.05 14.73
N ILE A 188 -7.48 1.60 13.99
CA ILE A 188 -6.97 2.26 12.79
C ILE A 188 -7.53 1.52 11.60
N CYS A 189 -8.11 2.24 10.65
CA CYS A 189 -8.55 1.68 9.38
C CYS A 189 -7.96 2.48 8.22
N LEU A 190 -7.36 1.76 7.29
CA LEU A 190 -6.79 2.30 6.07
C LEU A 190 -7.55 1.77 4.87
N GLN A 191 -7.74 2.65 3.90
CA GLN A 191 -8.44 2.35 2.66
C GLN A 191 -7.62 2.81 1.48
N GLY A 192 -7.15 1.84 0.69
CA GLY A 192 -6.38 2.08 -0.51
C GLY A 192 -7.19 1.84 -1.78
N LYS A 193 -6.86 2.59 -2.83
CA LYS A 193 -7.25 2.30 -4.20
C LYS A 193 -6.29 1.26 -4.77
N THR A 194 -6.81 0.13 -5.22
CA THR A 194 -6.08 -0.77 -6.11
C THR A 194 -6.41 -0.38 -7.56
N THR A 195 -5.45 -0.53 -8.47
CA THR A 195 -5.59 -0.09 -9.87
C THR A 195 -6.66 -0.85 -10.66
N ALA A 196 -7.15 -1.98 -10.13
CA ALA A 196 -8.08 -2.88 -10.82
C ALA A 196 -9.42 -3.09 -10.12
N ASP A 197 -9.55 -2.79 -8.82
CA ASP A 197 -10.80 -3.07 -8.12
C ASP A 197 -11.76 -1.88 -8.20
N LYS A 198 -13.03 -2.17 -8.55
CA LYS A 198 -14.14 -1.22 -8.35
C LYS A 198 -14.43 -0.95 -6.87
N LEU A 199 -13.89 -1.78 -5.98
CA LEU A 199 -14.08 -1.71 -4.54
C LEU A 199 -12.74 -1.41 -3.86
N PRO A 200 -12.70 -0.47 -2.89
CA PRO A 200 -11.47 -0.14 -2.20
C PRO A 200 -10.99 -1.30 -1.32
N TYR A 201 -9.67 -1.48 -1.21
CA TYR A 201 -9.08 -2.44 -0.28
C TYR A 201 -8.96 -1.79 1.09
N VAL A 202 -9.60 -2.40 2.10
CA VAL A 202 -9.61 -1.92 3.48
C VAL A 202 -8.79 -2.85 4.36
N VAL A 203 -7.91 -2.28 5.17
CA VAL A 203 -7.22 -2.97 6.26
C VAL A 203 -7.48 -2.25 7.56
N SER A 204 -7.61 -3.00 8.64
CA SER A 204 -7.85 -2.42 9.97
C SER A 204 -7.10 -3.18 11.04
N SER A 205 -6.61 -2.45 12.04
CA SER A 205 -5.97 -3.00 13.22
C SER A 205 -6.54 -2.33 14.45
N ARG A 206 -6.81 -3.11 15.50
CA ARG A 206 -7.19 -2.60 16.81
C ARG A 206 -6.00 -2.79 17.75
N VAL A 207 -5.59 -1.71 18.39
CA VAL A 207 -4.34 -1.62 19.14
C VAL A 207 -4.59 -0.88 20.45
N SER A 208 -3.86 -1.22 21.50
CA SER A 208 -3.89 -0.50 22.77
C SER A 208 -2.57 0.23 22.98
N VAL A 209 -2.64 1.41 23.59
CA VAL A 209 -1.47 2.17 24.05
C VAL A 209 -0.82 1.46 25.24
N ARG A 210 0.42 1.79 25.54
CA ARG A 210 1.11 1.23 26.70
C ARG A 210 0.62 1.91 27.97
N ASN A 211 0.07 1.13 28.91
CA ASN A 211 -0.14 1.60 30.27
C ASN A 211 1.21 1.63 30.99
N PHE A 212 1.63 2.82 31.42
CA PHE A 212 2.78 3.04 32.29
C PHE A 212 2.30 3.31 33.72
#